data_AF-A2G8X2-F1
#
_entry.id   AF-A2G8X2-F1
#
_cell.length_a   1.000
_cell.length_b   1.000
_cell.length_c   1.000
_cell.angle_alpha   90.00
_cell.angle_beta   90.00
_cell.angle_gamma   90.00
#
_symmetry.space_group_name_H-M   'P 1'
#
loop_
_entity.id
_entity.type
_entity.pdbx_description
1 polymer ?
#
loop_
_entity_poly.entity_id
_entity_poly.type
_entity_poly.pdbx_seq_one_letter_code
_entity_poly.pdbx_strand_id
1 'polypeptide(L)'
;MSGGIGKVNGTFGLGGGNPNRIGDAGDTNGCGSGGSGYFGGGSSNNDSDYGGGGGSSFISGHPGCVAITQDSTIDSISFREGDYISIHYSGLKFEETMMIDGKNPMLAPNGTLETGHIGNGFIRITQFSSIYNSCVLNLYHSFLHSFILQFYIFLISSE
;
A
#
# COMPACT_ATOMS: atom_id res chain seq x y z
N MET A 1 5.83 0.95 16.50
CA MET A 1 5.52 1.71 15.27
C MET A 1 5.75 3.17 15.59
N SER A 2 6.69 3.83 14.93
CA SER A 2 6.91 5.27 15.09
C SER A 2 7.42 5.84 13.78
N GLY A 3 7.00 7.06 13.44
CA GLY A 3 7.64 7.84 12.40
C GLY A 3 9.01 8.32 12.87
N GLY A 4 9.89 8.68 11.93
CA GLY A 4 11.15 9.34 12.26
C GLY A 4 10.94 10.71 12.91
N ILE A 5 11.78 11.07 13.88
CA ILE A 5 11.78 12.42 14.49
C ILE A 5 12.54 13.37 13.57
N GLY A 6 12.04 14.59 13.41
CA GLY A 6 12.68 15.63 12.60
C GLY A 6 12.48 17.04 13.19
N LYS A 7 12.97 18.06 12.47
CA LYS A 7 12.75 19.48 12.85
C LYS A 7 11.26 19.82 12.83
N VAL A 8 10.57 19.37 11.79
CA VAL A 8 9.11 19.28 11.76
C VAL A 8 8.75 17.80 11.72
N ASN A 9 8.07 17.32 12.75
CA ASN A 9 7.62 15.94 12.82
C ASN A 9 6.47 15.70 11.83
N GLY A 10 6.40 14.50 11.30
CA GLY A 10 5.21 14.04 10.59
C GLY A 10 4.05 13.81 11.56
N THR A 11 2.86 13.72 10.98
CA THR A 11 1.60 13.47 11.70
C THR A 11 0.89 12.28 11.06
N PHE A 12 -0.33 12.00 11.50
CA PHE A 12 -1.15 10.95 10.91
C PHE A 12 -1.40 11.21 9.42
N GLY A 13 -0.97 10.29 8.56
CA GLY A 13 -1.14 10.37 7.11
C GLY A 13 -0.17 11.31 6.40
N LEU A 14 0.61 12.11 7.13
CA LEU A 14 1.41 13.19 6.54
C LEU A 14 2.87 13.18 7.05
N GLY A 15 3.82 13.17 6.12
CA GLY A 15 5.22 13.45 6.43
C GLY A 15 5.46 14.90 6.86
N GLY A 16 6.41 15.13 7.77
CA GLY A 16 6.77 16.45 8.23
C GLY A 16 7.56 17.21 7.16
N GLY A 17 7.05 18.36 6.75
CA GLY A 17 7.73 19.30 5.85
C GLY A 17 8.11 20.58 6.58
N ASN A 18 9.25 21.18 6.26
CA ASN A 18 9.66 22.46 6.85
C ASN A 18 9.32 23.62 5.89
N PRO A 19 8.17 24.31 6.07
CA PRO A 19 7.72 25.37 5.17
C PRO A 19 8.57 26.65 5.26
N ASN A 20 9.34 26.80 6.34
CA ASN A 20 10.13 28.00 6.64
C ASN A 20 11.59 27.89 6.16
N ARG A 21 11.96 26.81 5.44
CA ARG A 21 13.30 26.72 4.85
C ARG A 21 13.36 27.55 3.58
N ILE A 22 14.24 28.53 3.61
CA ILE A 22 14.69 29.30 2.47
C ILE A 22 16.05 28.71 2.08
N GLY A 23 16.21 28.21 0.85
CA GLY A 23 17.51 27.76 0.34
C GLY A 23 18.48 28.93 0.21
N ASP A 24 19.77 28.65 -0.01
CA ASP A 24 20.81 29.67 -0.16
C ASP A 24 20.51 30.70 -1.27
N ALA A 25 19.64 30.33 -2.23
CA ALA A 25 19.16 31.20 -3.31
C ALA A 25 17.95 32.07 -2.94
N GLY A 26 17.46 32.05 -1.70
CA GLY A 26 16.23 32.76 -1.31
C GLY A 26 14.95 32.04 -1.72
N ASP A 27 15.04 30.82 -2.26
CA ASP A 27 13.89 30.03 -2.70
C ASP A 27 13.30 29.18 -1.57
N THR A 28 11.99 28.97 -1.53
CA THR A 28 11.34 28.11 -0.53
C THR A 28 11.46 26.62 -0.90
N ASN A 29 12.51 26.22 -1.62
CA ASN A 29 12.73 24.85 -2.08
C ASN A 29 13.23 23.99 -0.92
N GLY A 30 12.37 23.87 0.10
CA GLY A 30 12.58 23.23 1.38
C GLY A 30 13.13 21.81 1.28
N CYS A 31 13.73 21.35 2.39
CA CYS A 31 14.20 19.98 2.56
C CYS A 31 13.08 19.00 2.21
N GLY A 32 13.43 17.80 1.74
CA GLY A 32 12.45 16.74 1.51
C GLY A 32 11.60 16.51 2.76
N SER A 33 10.29 16.35 2.57
CA SER A 33 9.43 15.94 3.67
C SER A 33 9.77 14.52 4.11
N GLY A 34 9.50 14.19 5.37
CA GLY A 34 9.53 12.79 5.80
C GLY A 34 8.51 11.92 5.05
N GLY A 35 8.64 10.60 5.19
CA GLY A 35 7.66 9.64 4.66
C GLY A 35 6.33 9.69 5.43
N SER A 36 5.21 9.44 4.76
CA SER A 36 3.88 9.33 5.40
C SER A 36 3.64 7.95 6.04
N GLY A 37 2.43 7.74 6.56
CA GLY A 37 1.97 6.50 7.16
C GLY A 37 0.94 6.81 8.25
N TYR A 38 0.56 5.80 9.04
CA TYR A 38 -0.13 6.09 10.32
C TYR A 38 0.74 6.95 11.24
N PHE A 39 2.06 6.82 11.13
CA PHE A 39 3.01 7.69 11.79
C PHE A 39 3.96 8.28 10.75
N GLY A 40 3.77 9.56 10.41
CA GLY A 40 4.65 10.27 9.50
C GLY A 40 6.05 10.51 10.08
N GLY A 41 7.07 10.38 9.25
CA GLY A 41 8.45 10.78 9.56
C GLY A 41 8.64 12.29 9.45
N GLY A 42 9.67 12.82 10.12
CA GLY A 42 9.99 14.23 10.13
C GLY A 42 11.00 14.67 9.07
N SER A 43 11.16 15.99 8.92
CA SER A 43 12.16 16.61 8.04
C SER A 43 13.53 16.78 8.72
N SER A 44 14.60 16.87 7.93
CA SER A 44 15.93 17.17 8.45
C SER A 44 16.00 18.54 9.14
N ASN A 45 16.90 18.65 10.12
CA ASN A 45 17.21 19.88 10.84
C ASN A 45 18.45 20.61 10.30
N ASN A 46 19.17 20.00 9.37
CA ASN A 46 20.42 20.50 8.83
C ASN A 46 20.20 21.15 7.46
N ASP A 47 20.73 22.35 7.27
CA ASP A 47 20.56 23.15 6.05
C ASP A 47 21.24 22.50 4.83
N SER A 48 22.26 21.67 5.06
CA SER A 48 22.97 20.90 4.04
C SER A 48 22.37 19.50 3.77
N ASP A 49 21.28 19.14 4.46
CA ASP A 49 20.66 17.83 4.35
C ASP A 49 19.27 17.94 3.71
N TYR A 50 19.11 17.24 2.60
CA TYR A 50 17.91 17.29 1.77
C TYR A 50 16.96 16.11 2.04
N GLY A 51 17.33 15.24 2.99
CA GLY A 51 16.57 14.04 3.35
C GLY A 51 15.42 14.28 4.34
N GLY A 52 14.47 13.35 4.32
CA GLY A 52 13.40 13.22 5.31
C GLY A 52 13.46 11.84 5.97
N GLY A 53 13.06 11.75 7.23
CA GLY A 53 12.95 10.49 7.96
C GLY A 53 11.83 9.60 7.41
N GLY A 54 11.99 8.28 7.52
CA GLY A 54 10.94 7.33 7.12
C GLY A 54 9.69 7.45 8.00
N GLY A 55 8.52 7.24 7.39
CA GLY A 55 7.27 7.03 8.11
C GLY A 55 6.99 5.54 8.35
N SER A 56 5.85 5.23 8.95
CA SER A 56 5.41 3.84 9.14
C SER A 56 4.81 3.26 7.87
N SER A 57 5.12 2.00 7.55
CA SER A 57 4.44 1.23 6.51
C SER A 57 3.35 0.33 7.09
N PHE A 58 2.27 0.15 6.35
CA PHE A 58 1.17 -0.74 6.72
C PHE A 58 0.65 -1.47 5.47
N ILE A 59 0.45 -2.78 5.60
CA ILE A 59 -0.22 -3.60 4.58
C ILE A 59 -1.34 -4.36 5.30
N SER A 60 -2.59 -4.11 4.89
CA SER A 60 -3.73 -4.80 5.49
C SER A 60 -3.64 -6.30 5.28
N GLY A 61 -3.71 -7.08 6.36
CA GLY A 61 -3.56 -8.53 6.37
C GLY A 61 -2.13 -9.05 6.49
N HIS A 62 -1.11 -8.18 6.49
CA HIS A 62 0.28 -8.63 6.68
C HIS A 62 0.57 -8.97 8.16
N PRO A 63 1.19 -10.13 8.46
CA PRO A 63 1.56 -10.49 9.82
C PRO A 63 2.45 -9.42 10.47
N GLY A 64 2.17 -9.08 11.74
CA GLY A 64 2.92 -8.07 12.48
C GLY A 64 2.52 -6.62 12.20
N CYS A 65 1.70 -6.35 11.18
CA CYS A 65 1.06 -5.05 11.03
C CYS A 65 -0.11 -4.91 12.01
N VAL A 66 -0.35 -3.69 12.47
CA VAL A 66 -1.49 -3.32 13.34
C VAL A 66 -2.26 -2.21 12.65
N ALA A 67 -3.53 -2.48 12.36
CA ALA A 67 -4.44 -1.54 11.73
C ALA A 67 -4.96 -0.54 12.77
N ILE A 68 -5.28 0.66 12.28
CA ILE A 68 -6.04 1.63 13.06
C ILE A 68 -7.53 1.26 13.09
N THR A 69 -8.24 1.78 14.07
CA THR A 69 -9.70 1.73 14.12
C THR A 69 -10.34 2.83 13.28
N GLN A 70 -11.60 2.67 12.89
CA GLN A 70 -12.33 3.62 12.03
C GLN A 70 -12.53 5.00 12.67
N ASP A 71 -12.58 5.06 14.00
CA ASP A 71 -12.74 6.28 14.80
C ASP A 71 -11.43 7.05 15.02
N SER A 72 -10.31 6.55 14.49
CA SER A 72 -9.03 7.26 14.58
C SER A 72 -9.08 8.62 13.87
N THR A 73 -8.49 9.62 14.50
CA THR A 73 -8.35 10.99 13.97
C THR A 73 -6.89 11.39 13.92
N ILE A 74 -6.60 12.58 13.37
CA ILE A 74 -5.24 13.11 13.33
C ILE A 74 -4.63 13.32 14.72
N ASP A 75 -5.47 13.60 15.73
CA ASP A 75 -5.05 13.89 17.10
C ASP A 75 -5.14 12.67 18.03
N SER A 76 -5.83 11.61 17.62
CA SER A 76 -6.06 10.41 18.43
C SER A 76 -6.13 9.17 17.55
N ILE A 77 -5.03 8.42 17.52
CA ILE A 77 -4.95 7.15 16.80
C ILE A 77 -5.23 6.01 17.78
N SER A 78 -6.21 5.18 17.45
CA SER A 78 -6.56 3.96 18.17
C SER A 78 -6.24 2.75 17.30
N PHE A 79 -5.76 1.67 17.93
CA PHE A 79 -5.35 0.46 17.23
C PHE A 79 -6.36 -0.67 17.39
N ARG A 80 -6.51 -1.48 16.36
CA ARG A 80 -7.29 -2.72 16.44
C ARG A 80 -6.61 -3.71 17.38
N GLU A 81 -7.41 -4.60 17.95
CA GLU A 81 -6.96 -5.71 18.79
C GLU A 81 -7.63 -7.02 18.34
N GLY A 82 -7.11 -8.15 18.83
CA GLY A 82 -7.65 -9.49 18.57
C GLY A 82 -7.29 -10.09 17.21
N ASP A 83 -8.08 -11.05 16.75
CA ASP A 83 -7.77 -11.90 15.59
C ASP A 83 -7.69 -11.16 14.25
N TYR A 84 -8.23 -9.93 14.18
CA TYR A 84 -8.24 -9.09 12.98
C TYR A 84 -7.37 -7.84 13.13
N ILE A 85 -6.36 -7.90 14.01
CA ILE A 85 -5.46 -6.79 14.32
C ILE A 85 -4.79 -6.17 13.10
N SER A 86 -4.46 -6.96 12.07
CA SER A 86 -3.78 -6.48 10.87
C SER A 86 -4.73 -6.07 9.73
N ILE A 87 -6.04 -6.30 9.86
CA ILE A 87 -7.01 -6.00 8.80
C ILE A 87 -7.52 -4.58 8.97
N HIS A 88 -7.35 -3.75 7.94
CA HIS A 88 -7.89 -2.39 7.88
C HIS A 88 -9.40 -2.36 8.16
N TYR A 89 -9.90 -1.29 8.80
CA TYR A 89 -11.32 -1.20 9.17
C TYR A 89 -12.28 -1.27 7.98
N SER A 90 -11.80 -1.07 6.74
CA SER A 90 -12.59 -1.31 5.53
C SER A 90 -12.93 -2.79 5.28
N GLY A 91 -12.31 -3.73 6.01
CA GLY A 91 -12.45 -5.17 5.81
C GLY A 91 -11.66 -5.73 4.63
N LEU A 92 -11.00 -4.88 3.83
CA LEU A 92 -10.17 -5.31 2.71
C LEU A 92 -8.76 -5.66 3.17
N LYS A 93 -8.20 -6.73 2.63
CA LYS A 93 -6.82 -7.17 2.89
C LYS A 93 -6.12 -7.58 1.60
N PHE A 94 -4.80 -7.58 1.65
CA PHE A 94 -3.96 -8.21 0.64
C PHE A 94 -3.66 -9.64 1.09
N GLU A 95 -3.58 -10.55 0.12
CA GLU A 95 -3.11 -11.93 0.32
C GLU A 95 -1.66 -12.04 -0.16
N GLU A 96 -0.94 -13.05 0.30
CA GLU A 96 0.42 -13.37 -0.17
C GLU A 96 1.39 -12.17 -0.12
N THR A 97 1.30 -11.40 0.97
CA THR A 97 2.04 -10.16 1.13
C THR A 97 3.49 -10.42 1.55
N MET A 98 4.39 -9.56 1.07
CA MET A 98 5.79 -9.52 1.49
C MET A 98 6.17 -8.08 1.82
N MET A 99 6.80 -7.87 2.97
CA MET A 99 7.38 -6.59 3.37
C MET A 99 8.90 -6.78 3.49
N ILE A 100 9.67 -6.08 2.66
CA ILE A 100 11.13 -6.14 2.65
C ILE A 100 11.65 -4.85 3.28
N ASP A 101 12.54 -4.95 4.27
CA ASP A 101 13.15 -3.77 4.87
C ASP A 101 14.24 -3.16 3.97
N GLY A 102 14.65 -1.93 4.29
CA GLY A 102 15.67 -1.21 3.52
C GLY A 102 17.10 -1.77 3.63
N LYS A 103 17.34 -2.81 4.44
CA LYS A 103 18.64 -3.47 4.60
C LYS A 103 18.73 -4.78 3.83
N ASN A 104 17.62 -5.26 3.28
CA ASN A 104 17.56 -6.48 2.50
C ASN A 104 17.42 -6.19 0.99
N PRO A 105 17.90 -7.08 0.11
CA PRO A 105 17.76 -6.91 -1.33
C PRO A 105 16.30 -6.87 -1.78
N MET A 106 15.97 -5.91 -2.65
CA MET A 106 14.67 -5.75 -3.30
C MET A 106 14.84 -5.50 -4.80
N LEU A 107 13.79 -5.70 -5.59
CA LEU A 107 13.81 -5.43 -7.03
C LEU A 107 13.66 -3.93 -7.31
N ALA A 108 14.64 -3.35 -7.98
CA ALA A 108 14.60 -2.02 -8.57
C ALA A 108 13.58 -1.97 -9.73
N PRO A 109 13.18 -0.76 -10.19
CA PRO A 109 12.20 -0.59 -11.28
C PRO A 109 12.59 -1.31 -12.58
N ASN A 110 13.89 -1.38 -12.87
CA ASN A 110 14.47 -2.03 -14.04
C ASN A 110 14.62 -3.57 -13.89
N GLY A 111 14.25 -4.14 -12.73
CA GLY A 111 14.34 -5.56 -12.43
C GLY A 111 15.67 -6.03 -11.84
N THR A 112 16.66 -5.15 -11.61
CA THR A 112 17.90 -5.51 -10.90
C THR A 112 17.67 -5.56 -9.40
N LEU A 113 18.49 -6.32 -8.66
CA LEU A 113 18.46 -6.28 -7.19
C LEU A 113 19.22 -5.06 -6.67
N GLU A 114 18.67 -4.40 -5.65
CA GLU A 114 19.28 -3.30 -4.91
C GLU A 114 19.02 -3.45 -3.40
N THR A 115 19.90 -2.89 -2.56
CA THR A 115 19.69 -2.82 -1.10
C THR A 115 19.46 -1.37 -0.72
N GLY A 116 18.26 -1.08 -0.20
CA GLY A 116 17.74 0.29 -0.22
C GLY A 116 17.45 0.75 -1.65
N HIS A 117 17.03 2.01 -1.80
CA HIS A 117 16.75 2.60 -3.11
C HIS A 117 17.55 3.90 -3.28
N ILE A 118 18.24 4.03 -4.42
CA ILE A 118 18.96 5.25 -4.80
C ILE A 118 18.21 5.91 -5.97
N GLY A 119 17.81 7.16 -5.77
CA GLY A 119 17.08 7.94 -6.77
C GLY A 119 15.68 8.32 -6.28
N ASN A 120 14.76 8.49 -7.22
CA ASN A 120 13.40 8.91 -6.94
C ASN A 120 12.53 7.71 -6.57
N GLY A 121 11.74 7.83 -5.49
CA GLY A 121 10.77 6.80 -5.12
C GLY A 121 9.80 6.46 -6.25
N PHE A 122 9.40 5.19 -6.33
CA PHE A 122 8.53 4.68 -7.39
C PHE A 122 7.46 3.74 -6.81
N ILE A 123 6.38 3.55 -7.58
CA ILE A 123 5.35 2.56 -7.31
C ILE A 123 5.18 1.73 -8.59
N ARG A 124 5.16 0.41 -8.45
CA ARG A 124 4.85 -0.51 -9.56
C ARG A 124 3.57 -1.27 -9.25
N ILE A 125 2.57 -1.10 -10.11
CA ILE A 125 1.31 -1.84 -10.06
C ILE A 125 1.27 -2.74 -11.30
N THR A 126 1.10 -4.03 -11.09
CA THR A 126 0.97 -5.00 -12.18
C THR A 126 -0.39 -5.66 -12.08
N GLN A 127 -1.18 -5.53 -13.15
CA GLN A 127 -2.43 -6.26 -13.28
C GLN A 127 -2.14 -7.59 -13.96
N PHE A 128 -2.38 -8.69 -13.25
CA PHE A 128 -2.37 -10.00 -13.87
C PHE A 128 -3.72 -10.24 -14.55
N SER A 129 -3.71 -10.93 -15.71
CA SER A 129 -4.95 -11.45 -16.31
C SER A 129 -5.45 -12.58 -15.42
N SER A 130 -6.22 -12.23 -14.40
CA SER A 130 -6.91 -13.20 -13.58
C SER A 130 -8.04 -13.82 -14.39
N ILE A 131 -7.85 -15.06 -14.84
CA ILE A 131 -8.92 -15.94 -15.31
C ILE A 131 -9.74 -16.29 -14.07
N TYR A 132 -10.67 -15.40 -13.68
CA TYR A 132 -11.57 -15.68 -12.57
C TYR A 132 -12.63 -16.69 -13.05
N ASN A 133 -12.50 -17.94 -12.64
CA ASN A 133 -13.68 -18.80 -12.47
C ASN A 133 -14.43 -18.31 -11.23
N SER A 134 -15.06 -17.14 -11.31
CA SER A 134 -16.02 -16.73 -10.29
C SER A 134 -17.22 -17.66 -10.35
N CYS A 135 -17.91 -17.88 -9.23
CA CYS A 135 -19.13 -18.69 -9.19
C CYS A 135 -20.17 -18.20 -10.23
N VAL A 136 -20.15 -16.90 -10.55
CA VAL A 136 -21.02 -16.25 -11.54
C VAL A 136 -20.71 -16.72 -12.96
N LEU A 137 -19.43 -16.85 -13.34
CA LEU A 137 -19.02 -17.38 -14.64
C LEU A 137 -19.27 -18.89 -14.75
N ASN A 138 -19.07 -19.64 -13.66
CA ASN A 138 -19.38 -21.06 -13.60
C ASN A 138 -20.88 -21.34 -13.76
N LEU A 139 -21.74 -20.53 -13.14
CA LEU A 139 -23.19 -20.62 -13.33
C LEU A 139 -23.58 -20.30 -14.79
N TYR A 140 -23.04 -19.23 -15.37
CA TYR A 140 -23.35 -18.89 -16.77
C TYR A 140 -22.90 -19.98 -17.74
N HIS A 141 -21.70 -20.55 -17.52
CA HIS A 141 -21.20 -21.66 -18.32
C HIS A 141 -22.02 -22.94 -18.12
N SER A 142 -22.48 -23.25 -16.90
CA SER A 142 -23.34 -24.42 -16.65
C SER A 142 -24.72 -24.25 -17.30
N PHE A 143 -25.31 -23.04 -17.23
CA PHE A 143 -26.59 -22.74 -17.87
C PHE A 143 -26.49 -22.83 -19.40
N LEU A 144 -25.43 -22.28 -20.00
CA LEU A 144 -25.20 -22.34 -21.44
C LEU A 144 -24.99 -23.78 -21.93
N HIS A 145 -24.22 -24.57 -21.18
CA HIS A 145 -24.00 -25.98 -21.51
C HIS A 145 -25.29 -26.81 -21.39
N SER A 146 -26.09 -26.59 -20.33
CA SER A 146 -27.40 -27.22 -20.15
C SER A 146 -28.37 -26.88 -21.29
N PHE A 147 -28.41 -25.62 -21.72
CA PHE A 147 -29.28 -25.16 -22.82
C PHE A 147 -28.90 -25.81 -24.16
N ILE A 148 -27.61 -25.86 -24.47
CA ILE A 148 -27.10 -26.51 -25.70
C ILE A 148 -27.43 -28.01 -25.68
N LEU A 149 -27.26 -28.68 -24.55
CA LEU A 149 -27.57 -30.11 -24.42
C LEU A 149 -29.07 -30.39 -24.60
N GLN A 150 -29.95 -29.57 -24.01
CA GLN A 150 -31.40 -29.69 -24.20
C GLN A 150 -31.82 -29.44 -25.65
N PHE A 151 -31.24 -28.44 -26.30
CA PHE A 151 -31.50 -28.16 -27.71
C PHE A 151 -31.05 -29.32 -28.62
N TYR A 152 -29.89 -29.91 -28.33
CA TYR A 152 -29.39 -31.07 -29.05
C TYR A 152 -30.28 -32.30 -28.89
N ILE A 153 -30.75 -32.60 -27.67
CA ILE A 153 -31.70 -33.69 -27.41
C ILE A 153 -33.02 -33.45 -28.13
N PHE A 154 -33.53 -32.21 -28.13
CA PHE A 154 -34.75 -31.85 -28.84
C PHE A 154 -34.65 -32.17 -30.34
N LEU A 155 -33.54 -31.76 -30.99
CA LEU A 155 -33.30 -32.02 -32.42
C LEU A 155 -33.29 -33.53 -32.75
N ILE A 156 -32.65 -34.35 -31.91
CA ILE A 156 -32.61 -35.81 -32.11
C ILE A 156 -33.99 -36.45 -31.90
N SER A 157 -34.80 -35.93 -30.98
CA SER A 157 -36.14 -36.47 -30.69
C SER A 157 -37.22 -36.08 -31.70
N SER A 158 -36.91 -35.16 -32.61
CA SER A 158 -37.82 -34.65 -33.65
C SER A 158 -37.62 -35.28 -35.04
N GLU A 159 -36.69 -36.23 -35.17
CA GLU A 159 -36.57 -37.14 -36.33
C GLU A 159 -37.30 -38.48 -36.07
#